data_AF-A0AAV5UN88-F1
#
_entry.id   AF-A0AAV5UN88-F1
#
_cell.length_a   1.000
_cell.length_b   1.000
_cell.length_c   1.000
_cell.angle_alpha   90.00
_cell.angle_beta   90.00
_cell.angle_gamma   90.00
#
_symmetry.space_group_name_H-M   'P 1'
#
loop_
_entity.id
_entity.type
_entity.pdbx_description
1 polymer ?
#
loop_
_entity_poly.entity_id
_entity_poly.type
_entity_poly.pdbx_seq_one_letter_code
_entity_poly.pdbx_strand_id
1 'polypeptide(L)'
;GQTARAMSDEENGSEYEEEEVEEVEEEVEEVEEVAEEREEVPEFKRAPVDDADAKIQDYEEKRRQEREKEEEELRLLKEKQERRKAEREEEERALAERLKEAEERRRVEEEERKAKFDAEKKRREDEKKKREEMMASLTGKSFVVPPKAEKGDKFGNIVQAKQEMGMTKDQKEAAKRAVLQVIGKQLGTTDGLSDAEIKQKVKEMHSRIAKLEADKYDLEKRHERQEYDLKELNERSRQVARNAALKKGIDPADAANSRHPAKKQIMSKYDRQIDRRNFNERKMMYENRTAYPVFPGLPPPPTIYEKIIKKFKAEEDEENERYAEEAEAE
;
A
#
# COMPACT_ATOMS: atom_id res chain seq x y z
N GLY A 1 8.70 44.51 34.48
CA GLY A 1 8.44 43.37 35.40
C GLY A 1 7.79 42.29 34.57
N GLN A 2 8.42 41.12 34.39
CA GLN A 2 8.41 40.00 35.36
C GLN A 2 6.95 39.59 35.61
N THR A 3 6.45 38.40 35.25
CA THR A 3 7.05 37.06 35.24
C THR A 3 6.26 36.11 34.34
N ALA A 4 6.94 35.35 33.46
CA ALA A 4 6.46 34.05 32.97
C ALA A 4 7.59 33.06 33.19
N ARG A 5 7.28 32.01 33.94
CA ARG A 5 8.19 31.00 34.48
C ARG A 5 8.38 29.91 33.44
N ALA A 6 9.64 29.54 33.23
CA ALA A 6 10.12 28.46 32.38
C ALA A 6 9.61 27.07 32.83
N MET A 7 9.41 26.18 31.85
CA MET A 7 9.88 24.77 31.75
C MET A 7 9.56 24.35 30.30
N SER A 8 10.48 24.35 29.33
CA SER A 8 11.49 23.30 29.04
C SER A 8 10.91 21.89 29.18
N ASP A 9 10.27 21.41 28.12
CA ASP A 9 10.06 19.97 27.92
C ASP A 9 10.86 19.56 26.68
N GLU A 10 11.85 18.73 26.96
CA GLU A 10 12.85 18.17 26.06
C GLU A 10 12.18 17.27 25.01
N GLU A 11 12.57 17.47 23.75
CA GLU A 11 12.37 16.52 22.67
C GLU A 11 13.12 15.22 23.01
N ASN A 12 12.42 14.26 23.62
CA ASN A 12 12.93 12.90 23.76
C ASN A 12 12.73 12.15 22.43
N GLY A 13 13.63 12.42 21.48
CA GLY A 13 13.84 11.57 20.30
C GLY A 13 14.51 10.28 20.74
N SER A 14 13.76 9.18 20.80
CA SER A 14 14.35 7.85 20.97
C SER A 14 15.04 7.44 19.67
N GLU A 15 16.29 7.87 19.54
CA GLU A 15 17.28 7.33 18.63
C GLU A 15 17.44 5.84 18.95
N TYR A 16 17.17 4.98 17.96
CA TYR A 16 17.43 3.55 18.04
C TYR A 16 18.93 3.38 17.85
N GLU A 17 19.68 3.27 18.94
CA GLU A 17 21.06 2.77 18.92
C GLU A 17 21.03 1.27 18.57
N GLU A 18 21.57 0.93 17.40
CA GLU A 18 21.94 -0.43 17.04
C GLU A 18 23.16 -0.82 17.91
N GLU A 19 22.94 -1.54 19.01
CA GLU A 19 24.03 -2.18 19.75
C GLU A 19 24.57 -3.35 18.92
N GLU A 20 25.76 -3.12 18.37
CA GLU A 20 26.64 -4.09 17.72
C GLU A 20 27.08 -5.13 18.77
N VAL A 21 26.61 -6.37 18.65
CA VAL A 21 27.00 -7.47 19.54
C VAL A 21 28.34 -8.01 19.04
N GLU A 22 29.43 -7.67 19.71
CA GLU A 22 30.76 -8.29 19.51
C GLU A 22 30.67 -9.79 19.84
N GLU A 23 30.92 -10.63 18.84
CA GLU A 23 31.21 -12.06 19.01
C GLU A 23 32.54 -12.20 19.76
N VAL A 24 32.49 -12.59 21.04
CA VAL A 24 33.67 -13.02 21.78
C VAL A 24 33.93 -14.49 21.43
N GLU A 25 34.95 -14.73 20.60
CA GLU A 25 35.47 -16.07 20.31
C GLU A 25 35.98 -16.73 21.60
N GLU A 26 35.40 -17.89 21.91
CA GLU A 26 35.78 -18.75 23.03
C GLU A 26 37.00 -19.60 22.59
N GLU A 27 38.22 -19.17 22.93
CA GLU A 27 39.43 -19.99 22.81
C GLU A 27 39.40 -21.11 23.86
N VAL A 28 39.36 -22.36 23.38
CA VAL A 28 39.52 -23.59 24.15
C VAL A 28 40.80 -24.28 23.65
N GLU A 29 41.51 -24.92 24.59
CA GLU A 29 42.78 -25.69 24.47
C GLU A 29 44.04 -24.84 24.74
N GLU A 30 44.97 -25.18 25.63
CA GLU A 30 45.47 -26.48 26.10
C GLU A 30 46.10 -26.23 27.50
N VAL A 31 45.78 -27.05 28.53
CA VAL A 31 46.59 -27.10 29.77
C VAL A 31 47.28 -28.46 29.80
N GLU A 32 48.55 -28.43 29.42
CA GLU A 32 49.48 -29.55 29.47
C GLU A 32 49.75 -29.93 30.94
N GLU A 33 49.65 -31.23 31.24
CA GLU A 33 49.96 -31.82 32.53
C GLU A 33 51.43 -31.59 32.91
N VAL A 34 51.67 -31.04 34.11
CA VAL A 34 52.92 -31.28 34.84
C VAL A 34 52.56 -31.77 36.24
N ALA A 35 52.82 -33.06 36.43
CA ALA A 35 52.83 -33.72 37.72
C ALA A 35 54.02 -33.26 38.57
N GLU A 36 53.79 -32.88 39.83
CA GLU A 36 54.72 -33.14 40.93
C GLU A 36 54.05 -32.94 42.32
N GLU A 37 53.79 -34.07 42.96
CA GLU A 37 54.14 -34.45 44.34
C GLU A 37 53.90 -33.52 45.56
N ARG A 38 53.39 -34.15 46.64
CA ARG A 38 53.26 -33.73 48.07
C ARG A 38 52.13 -32.75 48.40
N GLU A 39 51.27 -32.96 49.38
CA GLU A 39 51.37 -33.74 50.62
C GLU A 39 49.94 -34.08 51.09
N GLU A 40 49.73 -35.30 51.58
CA GLU A 40 48.51 -35.72 52.25
C GLU A 40 48.31 -34.88 53.53
N VAL A 41 47.43 -33.88 53.44
CA VAL A 41 47.01 -33.10 54.61
C VAL A 41 46.10 -33.99 55.47
N PRO A 42 46.41 -34.24 56.76
CA PRO A 42 45.69 -35.20 57.59
C PRO A 42 44.21 -34.84 57.77
N GLU A 43 43.37 -35.87 57.66
CA GLU A 43 41.90 -35.92 57.67
C GLU A 43 41.20 -35.37 58.94
N PHE A 44 41.94 -34.70 59.83
CA PHE A 44 41.40 -34.14 61.07
C PHE A 44 41.03 -32.64 60.98
N LYS A 45 41.13 -32.04 59.78
CA LYS A 45 40.67 -30.66 59.49
C LYS A 45 39.68 -30.55 58.33
N ARG A 46 39.15 -31.67 57.80
CA ARG A 46 38.20 -31.68 56.66
C ARG A 46 36.73 -31.45 57.05
N ALA A 47 36.36 -31.71 58.30
CA ALA A 47 34.97 -31.58 58.75
C ALA A 47 34.30 -30.19 58.60
N PRO A 48 35.00 -29.03 58.68
CA PRO A 48 34.38 -27.73 58.38
C PRO A 48 34.48 -27.31 56.90
N VAL A 49 35.27 -28.03 56.07
CA VAL A 49 35.42 -27.77 54.63
C VAL A 49 34.34 -28.51 53.85
N ASP A 50 34.02 -29.75 54.23
CA ASP A 50 32.93 -30.52 53.60
C ASP A 50 31.55 -29.85 53.81
N ASP A 51 31.33 -29.22 54.96
CA ASP A 51 30.12 -28.42 55.25
C ASP A 51 30.11 -27.05 54.54
N ALA A 52 31.28 -26.55 54.10
CA ALA A 52 31.39 -25.36 53.28
C ALA A 52 31.17 -25.70 51.79
N ASP A 53 31.75 -26.80 51.32
CA ASP A 53 31.59 -27.31 49.94
C ASP A 53 30.15 -27.76 49.68
N ALA A 54 29.50 -28.40 50.65
CA ALA A 54 28.07 -28.73 50.56
C ALA A 54 27.20 -27.46 50.47
N LYS A 55 27.54 -26.39 51.20
CA LYS A 55 26.82 -25.10 51.10
C LYS A 55 27.05 -24.38 49.76
N ILE A 56 28.23 -24.54 49.17
CA ILE A 56 28.54 -24.01 47.84
C ILE A 56 27.75 -24.79 46.79
N GLN A 57 27.72 -26.12 46.86
CA GLN A 57 26.91 -26.96 45.97
C GLN A 57 25.42 -26.66 46.10
N ASP A 58 24.89 -26.53 47.31
CA ASP A 58 23.49 -26.14 47.55
C ASP A 58 23.17 -24.74 46.97
N TYR A 59 24.14 -23.82 46.96
CA TYR A 59 23.98 -22.49 46.40
C TYR A 59 24.06 -22.51 44.86
N GLU A 60 24.94 -23.33 44.29
CA GLU A 60 25.05 -23.56 42.85
C GLU A 60 23.80 -24.26 42.28
N GLU A 61 23.28 -25.27 42.98
CA GLU A 61 22.05 -25.95 42.62
C GLU A 61 20.84 -25.03 42.68
N LYS A 62 20.74 -24.16 43.71
CA LYS A 62 19.69 -23.14 43.77
C LYS A 62 19.77 -22.17 42.60
N ARG A 63 20.97 -21.70 42.25
CA ARG A 63 21.17 -20.80 41.11
C ARG A 63 20.83 -21.49 39.79
N ARG A 64 21.14 -22.79 39.65
CA ARG A 64 20.75 -23.58 38.50
C ARG A 64 19.22 -23.74 38.40
N GLN A 65 18.56 -24.04 39.52
CA GLN A 65 17.10 -24.16 39.56
C GLN A 65 16.40 -22.82 39.30
N GLU A 66 16.97 -21.70 39.73
CA GLU A 66 16.45 -20.36 39.42
C GLU A 66 16.55 -20.07 37.92
N ARG A 67 17.72 -20.32 37.29
CA ARG A 67 17.86 -20.19 35.83
C ARG A 67 16.93 -21.12 35.06
N GLU A 68 16.80 -22.37 35.48
CA GLU A 68 15.93 -23.35 34.82
C GLU A 68 14.45 -22.91 34.90
N LYS A 69 14.01 -22.37 36.04
CA LYS A 69 12.65 -21.80 36.18
C LYS A 69 12.46 -20.55 35.32
N GLU A 70 13.43 -19.65 35.28
CA GLU A 70 13.37 -18.47 34.42
C GLU A 70 13.34 -18.84 32.93
N GLU A 71 14.14 -19.83 32.52
CA GLU A 71 14.14 -20.36 31.16
C GLU A 71 12.82 -21.06 30.80
N GLU A 72 12.25 -21.86 31.72
CA GLU A 72 10.94 -22.49 31.54
C GLU A 72 9.81 -21.46 31.42
N GLU A 73 9.82 -20.42 32.25
CA GLU A 73 8.85 -19.31 32.18
C GLU A 73 8.98 -18.55 30.85
N LEU A 74 10.21 -18.30 30.39
CA LEU A 74 10.48 -17.63 29.12
C LEU A 74 10.05 -18.50 27.93
N ARG A 75 10.26 -19.81 28.01
CA ARG A 75 9.77 -20.78 27.00
C ARG A 75 8.25 -20.84 26.96
N LEU A 76 7.58 -20.92 28.10
CA LEU A 76 6.12 -20.89 28.18
C LEU A 76 5.54 -19.57 27.63
N LEU A 77 6.23 -18.44 27.86
CA LEU A 77 5.84 -17.15 27.30
C LEU A 77 5.97 -17.14 25.77
N LYS A 78 7.08 -17.64 25.23
CA LYS A 78 7.32 -17.77 23.78
C LYS A 78 6.31 -18.72 23.14
N GLU A 79 6.06 -19.89 23.72
CA GLU A 79 5.06 -20.85 23.24
C GLU A 79 3.65 -20.25 23.25
N LYS A 80 3.31 -19.45 24.27
CA LYS A 80 2.02 -18.75 24.32
C LYS A 80 1.90 -17.65 23.27
N GLN A 81 2.99 -16.94 22.95
CA GLN A 81 3.01 -15.97 21.86
C GLN A 81 2.91 -16.63 20.50
N GLU A 82 3.63 -17.74 20.30
CA GLU A 82 3.60 -18.54 19.08
C GLU A 82 2.21 -19.15 18.88
N ARG A 83 1.58 -19.71 19.92
CA ARG A 83 0.21 -20.21 19.86
C ARG A 83 -0.78 -19.12 19.46
N ARG A 84 -0.65 -17.92 20.02
CA ARG A 84 -1.48 -16.76 19.62
C ARG A 84 -1.21 -16.31 18.18
N LYS A 85 -0.01 -16.52 17.66
CA LYS A 85 0.36 -16.19 16.29
C LYS A 85 -0.18 -17.23 15.31
N ALA A 86 -0.06 -18.51 15.65
CA ALA A 86 -0.63 -19.63 14.91
C ALA A 86 -2.16 -19.54 14.85
N GLU A 87 -2.84 -19.22 15.96
CA GLU A 87 -4.29 -19.04 15.99
C GLU A 87 -4.75 -17.87 15.09
N ARG A 88 -4.02 -16.75 15.10
CA ARG A 88 -4.27 -15.62 14.18
C ARG A 88 -4.04 -16.00 12.72
N GLU A 89 -2.98 -16.77 12.43
CA GLU A 89 -2.68 -17.22 11.07
C GLU A 89 -3.72 -18.23 10.56
N GLU A 90 -4.22 -19.13 11.42
CA GLU A 90 -5.30 -20.06 11.08
C GLU A 90 -6.63 -19.33 10.84
N GLU A 91 -6.99 -18.35 11.68
CA GLU A 91 -8.17 -17.51 11.46
C GLU A 91 -8.07 -16.69 10.17
N GLU A 92 -6.89 -16.12 9.86
CA GLU A 92 -6.65 -15.39 8.62
C GLU A 92 -6.72 -16.31 7.40
N ARG A 93 -6.14 -17.52 7.49
CA ARG A 93 -6.18 -18.53 6.42
C ARG A 93 -7.61 -18.99 6.16
N ALA A 94 -8.40 -19.25 7.21
CA ALA A 94 -9.82 -19.63 7.08
C ALA A 94 -10.67 -18.50 6.49
N LEU A 95 -10.44 -17.24 6.88
CA LEU A 95 -11.10 -16.09 6.29
C LEU A 95 -10.72 -15.90 4.81
N ALA A 96 -9.44 -16.06 4.47
CA ALA A 96 -8.95 -15.97 3.10
C ALA A 96 -9.54 -17.07 2.20
N GLU A 97 -9.67 -18.30 2.72
CA GLU A 97 -10.30 -19.41 2.00
C GLU A 97 -11.80 -19.15 1.77
N ARG A 98 -12.52 -18.66 2.78
CA ARG A 98 -13.93 -18.26 2.65
C ARG A 98 -14.13 -17.11 1.65
N LEU A 99 -13.20 -16.16 1.60
CA LEU A 99 -13.19 -15.08 0.61
C LEU A 99 -12.95 -15.60 -0.81
N LYS A 100 -11.99 -16.51 -0.99
CA LYS A 100 -11.72 -17.16 -2.29
C LYS A 100 -12.91 -17.97 -2.77
N GLU A 101 -13.56 -18.75 -1.90
CA GLU A 101 -14.75 -19.51 -2.28
C GLU A 101 -15.93 -18.58 -2.66
N ALA A 102 -16.11 -17.46 -1.96
CA ALA A 102 -17.13 -16.47 -2.31
C ALA A 102 -16.82 -15.74 -3.64
N GLU A 103 -15.55 -15.45 -3.91
CA GLU A 103 -15.10 -14.86 -5.18
C GLU A 103 -15.26 -15.85 -6.34
N GLU A 104 -14.91 -17.12 -6.14
CA GLU A 104 -15.08 -18.17 -7.15
C GLU A 104 -16.57 -18.43 -7.44
N ARG A 105 -17.42 -18.48 -6.41
CA ARG A 105 -18.88 -18.55 -6.59
C ARG A 105 -19.43 -17.36 -7.36
N ARG A 106 -18.98 -16.13 -7.06
CA ARG A 106 -19.38 -14.94 -7.83
C ARG A 106 -18.88 -14.99 -9.27
N ARG A 107 -17.67 -15.49 -9.50
CA ARG A 107 -17.11 -15.62 -10.85
C ARG A 107 -17.87 -16.65 -11.67
N VAL A 108 -18.22 -17.80 -11.10
CA VAL A 108 -19.05 -18.82 -11.75
C VAL A 108 -20.45 -18.27 -12.06
N GLU A 109 -21.06 -17.52 -11.14
CA GLU A 109 -22.37 -16.89 -11.37
C GLU A 109 -22.30 -15.79 -12.44
N GLU A 110 -21.23 -14.99 -12.48
CA GLU A 110 -21.00 -13.98 -13.52
C GLU A 110 -20.72 -14.61 -14.89
N GLU A 111 -19.96 -15.70 -14.95
CA GLU A 111 -19.71 -16.48 -16.16
C GLU A 111 -20.99 -17.19 -16.65
N GLU A 112 -21.83 -17.73 -15.75
CA GLU A 112 -23.12 -18.35 -16.10
C GLU A 112 -24.14 -17.30 -16.57
N ARG A 113 -24.20 -16.14 -15.91
CA ARG A 113 -25.07 -15.01 -16.33
C ARG A 113 -24.62 -14.46 -17.69
N LYS A 114 -23.32 -14.37 -17.93
CA LYS A 114 -22.76 -13.96 -19.22
C LYS A 114 -23.05 -15.00 -20.31
N ALA A 115 -22.92 -16.29 -20.01
CA ALA A 115 -23.28 -17.37 -20.93
C ALA A 115 -24.77 -17.38 -21.28
N LYS A 116 -25.66 -17.16 -20.30
CA LYS A 116 -27.11 -17.01 -20.53
C LYS A 116 -27.44 -15.78 -21.40
N PHE A 117 -26.78 -14.66 -21.14
CA PHE A 117 -26.95 -13.44 -21.94
C PHE A 117 -26.46 -13.61 -23.39
N ASP A 118 -25.31 -14.25 -23.58
CA ASP A 118 -24.77 -14.52 -24.91
C ASP A 118 -25.63 -15.55 -25.68
N ALA A 119 -26.20 -16.54 -24.99
CA ALA A 119 -27.14 -17.50 -25.59
C ALA A 119 -28.49 -16.85 -25.97
N GLU A 120 -29.06 -15.99 -25.12
CA GLU A 120 -30.29 -15.26 -25.41
C GLU A 120 -30.09 -14.23 -26.54
N LYS A 121 -28.93 -13.54 -26.54
CA LYS A 121 -28.55 -12.62 -27.60
C LYS A 121 -28.38 -13.34 -28.95
N LYS A 122 -27.74 -14.51 -28.96
CA LYS A 122 -27.60 -15.35 -30.15
C LYS A 122 -28.96 -15.82 -30.67
N ARG A 123 -29.88 -16.23 -29.79
CA ARG A 123 -31.26 -16.58 -30.17
C ARG A 123 -32.02 -15.39 -30.78
N ARG A 124 -31.86 -14.20 -30.20
CA ARG A 124 -32.48 -12.96 -30.72
C ARG A 124 -31.87 -12.52 -32.05
N GLU A 125 -30.57 -12.74 -32.24
CA GLU A 125 -29.87 -12.50 -33.50
C GLU A 125 -30.27 -13.51 -34.58
N ASP A 126 -30.46 -14.78 -34.24
CA ASP A 126 -30.97 -15.81 -35.17
C ASP A 126 -32.43 -15.54 -35.58
N GLU A 127 -33.29 -15.12 -34.64
CA GLU A 127 -34.67 -14.69 -34.94
C GLU A 127 -34.71 -13.42 -35.80
N LYS A 128 -33.82 -12.45 -35.54
CA LYS A 128 -33.68 -11.23 -36.35
C LYS A 128 -33.12 -11.53 -37.73
N LYS A 129 -32.10 -12.37 -37.84
CA LYS A 129 -31.50 -12.77 -39.11
C LYS A 129 -32.50 -13.55 -39.96
N LYS A 130 -33.33 -14.40 -39.35
CA LYS A 130 -34.44 -15.10 -40.03
C LYS A 130 -35.53 -14.12 -40.51
N ARG A 131 -35.82 -13.08 -39.72
CA ARG A 131 -36.75 -12.00 -40.11
C ARG A 131 -36.16 -11.08 -41.18
N GLU A 132 -34.86 -10.82 -41.13
CA GLU A 132 -34.12 -10.00 -42.08
C GLU A 132 -33.88 -10.74 -43.40
N GLU A 133 -33.67 -12.06 -43.38
CA GLU A 133 -33.61 -12.91 -44.58
C GLU A 133 -34.98 -12.97 -45.29
N MET A 134 -36.07 -13.01 -44.54
CA MET A 134 -37.44 -12.93 -45.09
C MET A 134 -37.77 -11.53 -45.66
N MET A 135 -37.18 -10.47 -45.11
CA MET A 135 -37.36 -9.09 -45.60
C MET A 135 -36.37 -8.70 -46.72
N ALA A 136 -35.15 -9.25 -46.73
CA ALA A 136 -34.13 -9.06 -47.76
C ALA A 136 -34.49 -9.78 -49.07
N SER A 137 -35.37 -10.78 -49.01
CA SER A 137 -36.05 -11.35 -50.20
C SER A 137 -37.04 -10.37 -50.86
N LEU A 138 -37.43 -9.28 -50.21
CA LEU A 138 -38.47 -8.36 -50.69
C LEU A 138 -38.01 -6.90 -50.88
N THR A 139 -36.82 -6.52 -50.39
CA THR A 139 -36.34 -5.14 -50.55
C THR A 139 -34.86 -5.12 -50.92
N GLY A 140 -34.59 -4.77 -52.17
CA GLY A 140 -33.25 -4.53 -52.67
C GLY A 140 -32.58 -3.32 -52.00
N LYS A 141 -31.32 -3.55 -51.61
CA LYS A 141 -30.18 -2.61 -51.55
C LYS A 141 -30.51 -1.13 -51.29
N SER A 142 -30.29 -0.69 -50.06
CA SER A 142 -29.90 0.70 -49.78
C SER A 142 -28.86 0.72 -48.64
N PHE A 143 -27.74 1.40 -48.90
CA PHE A 143 -26.60 1.56 -48.00
C PHE A 143 -26.88 2.77 -47.11
N VAL A 144 -27.10 2.52 -45.81
CA VAL A 144 -27.17 3.59 -44.79
C VAL A 144 -26.12 3.28 -43.72
N VAL A 145 -25.11 4.15 -43.67
CA VAL A 145 -24.03 4.12 -42.67
C VAL A 145 -24.59 4.58 -41.32
N PRO A 146 -24.55 3.77 -40.25
CA PRO A 146 -24.94 4.24 -38.93
C PRO A 146 -23.86 5.18 -38.35
N PRO A 147 -24.23 6.33 -37.74
CA PRO A 147 -23.28 7.21 -37.09
C PRO A 147 -22.65 6.50 -35.88
N LYS A 148 -21.34 6.70 -35.72
CA LYS A 148 -20.50 6.11 -34.67
C LYS A 148 -21.16 6.28 -33.29
N ALA A 149 -21.33 5.16 -32.58
CA ALA A 149 -21.68 5.14 -31.17
C ALA A 149 -20.66 5.97 -30.38
N GLU A 150 -21.07 7.15 -29.94
CA GLU A 150 -20.30 7.97 -29.02
C GLU A 150 -20.10 7.23 -27.70
N LYS A 151 -18.89 7.34 -27.18
CA LYS A 151 -18.39 6.68 -25.98
C LYS A 151 -18.99 7.33 -24.70
N GLY A 152 -20.30 7.51 -24.63
CA GLY A 152 -21.01 8.10 -23.49
C GLY A 152 -21.59 7.06 -22.51
N ASP A 153 -21.80 5.82 -22.95
CA ASP A 153 -22.61 4.83 -22.22
C ASP A 153 -21.87 4.13 -21.05
N LYS A 154 -20.57 4.36 -20.93
CA LYS A 154 -19.76 3.72 -19.88
C LYS A 154 -19.99 4.35 -18.50
N PHE A 155 -20.34 5.63 -18.45
CA PHE A 155 -20.62 6.32 -17.19
C PHE A 155 -22.02 6.01 -16.64
N GLY A 156 -23.01 5.80 -17.50
CA GLY A 156 -24.36 5.37 -17.09
C GLY A 156 -24.36 3.98 -16.46
N ASN A 157 -23.66 3.03 -17.09
CA ASN A 157 -23.53 1.65 -16.61
C ASN A 157 -22.79 1.54 -15.26
N ILE A 158 -21.80 2.40 -14.98
CA ILE A 158 -21.08 2.39 -13.69
C ILE A 158 -21.95 2.93 -12.55
N VAL A 159 -22.76 3.96 -12.82
CA VAL A 159 -23.67 4.51 -11.80
C VAL A 159 -24.82 3.54 -11.51
N GLN A 160 -25.40 2.91 -12.54
CA GLN A 160 -26.38 1.84 -12.37
C GLN A 160 -25.80 0.64 -11.63
N ALA A 161 -24.62 0.14 -12.00
CA ALA A 161 -23.98 -0.97 -11.30
C ALA A 161 -23.66 -0.66 -9.83
N LYS A 162 -23.22 0.57 -9.52
CA LYS A 162 -22.98 1.00 -8.13
C LYS A 162 -24.27 1.17 -7.32
N GLN A 163 -25.37 1.51 -7.99
CA GLN A 163 -26.69 1.65 -7.39
C GLN A 163 -27.41 0.29 -7.24
N GLU A 164 -27.07 -0.69 -8.06
CA GLU A 164 -27.55 -2.08 -8.00
C GLU A 164 -26.72 -2.98 -7.07
N MET A 165 -25.42 -2.68 -6.85
CA MET A 165 -24.54 -3.47 -5.96
C MET A 165 -24.71 -3.16 -4.47
N GLY A 166 -25.33 -2.04 -4.11
CA GLY A 166 -25.62 -1.68 -2.72
C GLY A 166 -27.12 -1.59 -2.50
N MET A 167 -27.61 -2.08 -1.35
CA MET A 167 -28.97 -1.75 -0.94
C MET A 167 -29.14 -0.23 -0.97
N THR A 168 -30.15 0.26 -1.66
CA THR A 168 -30.46 1.69 -1.70
C THR A 168 -30.77 2.19 -0.28
N LYS A 169 -30.62 3.49 -0.02
CA LYS A 169 -30.91 4.07 1.30
C LYS A 169 -32.32 3.67 1.78
N ASP A 170 -33.29 3.72 0.88
CA ASP A 170 -34.67 3.35 1.16
C ASP A 170 -34.83 1.86 1.43
N GLN A 171 -34.09 0.99 0.73
CA GLN A 171 -34.08 -0.45 1.01
C GLN A 171 -33.45 -0.76 2.38
N LYS A 172 -32.39 -0.05 2.77
CA LYS A 172 -31.77 -0.21 4.11
C LYS A 172 -32.72 0.25 5.21
N GLU A 173 -33.42 1.36 5.02
CA GLU A 173 -34.42 1.85 5.97
C GLU A 173 -35.62 0.91 6.07
N ALA A 174 -36.10 0.37 4.94
CA ALA A 174 -37.16 -0.64 4.91
C ALA A 174 -36.73 -1.93 5.62
N ALA A 175 -35.51 -2.42 5.38
CA ALA A 175 -34.95 -3.58 6.07
C ALA A 175 -34.85 -3.33 7.59
N LYS A 176 -34.37 -2.15 8.00
CA LYS A 176 -34.33 -1.76 9.43
C LYS A 176 -35.73 -1.77 10.05
N ARG A 177 -36.74 -1.19 9.37
CA ARG A 177 -38.13 -1.20 9.84
C ARG A 177 -38.69 -2.63 9.95
N ALA A 178 -38.41 -3.49 8.97
CA ALA A 178 -38.84 -4.88 8.99
C ALA A 178 -38.23 -5.64 10.18
N VAL A 179 -36.93 -5.48 10.42
CA VAL A 179 -36.24 -6.08 11.58
C VAL A 179 -36.82 -5.57 12.90
N LEU A 180 -37.05 -4.26 13.03
CA LEU A 180 -37.66 -3.68 14.23
C LEU A 180 -39.09 -4.21 14.46
N GLN A 181 -39.85 -4.44 13.40
CA GLN A 181 -41.18 -5.03 13.51
C GLN A 181 -41.14 -6.48 13.98
N VAL A 182 -40.16 -7.28 13.51
CA VAL A 182 -39.93 -8.65 14.00
C VAL A 182 -39.56 -8.63 15.48
N ILE A 183 -38.64 -7.74 15.89
CA ILE A 183 -38.26 -7.57 17.29
C ILE A 183 -39.48 -7.17 18.13
N GLY A 184 -40.28 -6.19 17.67
CA GLY A 184 -41.50 -5.76 18.37
C GLY A 184 -42.50 -6.91 18.58
N LYS A 185 -42.68 -7.77 17.58
CA LYS A 185 -43.51 -8.98 17.70
C LYS A 185 -42.96 -9.98 18.73
N GLN A 186 -41.65 -10.16 18.77
CA GLN A 186 -41.00 -11.06 19.74
C GLN A 186 -41.13 -10.58 21.20
N LEU A 187 -41.20 -9.27 21.43
CA LEU A 187 -41.39 -8.71 22.78
C LEU A 187 -42.80 -9.03 23.33
N GLY A 188 -43.78 -9.25 22.44
CA GLY A 188 -45.15 -9.65 22.78
C GLY A 188 -45.93 -8.58 23.55
N THR A 189 -47.24 -8.68 23.56
CA THR A 189 -48.09 -7.83 24.41
C THR A 189 -48.01 -8.27 25.88
N THR A 190 -48.40 -7.39 26.80
CA THR A 190 -48.50 -7.70 28.24
C THR A 190 -49.93 -7.97 28.69
N ASP A 191 -50.88 -7.96 27.76
CA ASP A 191 -52.31 -8.07 28.06
C ASP A 191 -52.65 -9.49 28.54
N GLY A 192 -53.28 -9.59 29.70
CA GLY A 192 -53.69 -10.87 30.30
C GLY A 192 -52.60 -11.61 31.10
N LEU A 193 -51.41 -11.03 31.28
CA LEU A 193 -50.39 -11.58 32.19
C LEU A 193 -50.74 -11.28 33.65
N SER A 194 -50.42 -12.20 34.55
CA SER A 194 -50.52 -11.99 35.99
C SER A 194 -49.42 -11.06 36.52
N ASP A 195 -49.63 -10.43 37.68
CA ASP A 195 -48.64 -9.53 38.31
C ASP A 195 -47.26 -10.18 38.52
N ALA A 196 -47.21 -11.48 38.78
CA ALA A 196 -45.95 -12.21 38.93
C ALA A 196 -45.21 -12.35 37.60
N GLU A 197 -45.92 -12.67 36.52
CA GLU A 197 -45.38 -12.80 35.17
C GLU A 197 -44.93 -11.44 34.61
N ILE A 198 -45.67 -10.36 34.91
CA ILE A 198 -45.27 -8.99 34.55
C ILE A 198 -43.94 -8.64 35.21
N LYS A 199 -43.77 -8.93 36.51
CA LYS A 199 -42.49 -8.69 37.22
C LYS A 199 -41.34 -9.50 36.62
N GLN A 200 -41.60 -10.74 36.19
CA GLN A 200 -40.58 -11.56 35.52
C GLN A 200 -40.21 -10.97 34.15
N LYS A 201 -41.19 -10.56 33.36
CA LYS A 201 -40.98 -9.94 32.04
C LYS A 201 -40.20 -8.63 32.16
N VAL A 202 -40.46 -7.81 33.19
CA VAL A 202 -39.67 -6.59 33.46
C VAL A 202 -38.19 -6.92 33.72
N LYS A 203 -37.90 -7.95 34.53
CA LYS A 203 -36.52 -8.39 34.79
C LYS A 203 -35.84 -8.91 33.53
N GLU A 204 -36.56 -9.67 32.71
CA GLU A 204 -36.06 -10.16 31.42
C GLU A 204 -35.74 -8.98 30.49
N MET A 205 -36.66 -8.02 30.31
CA MET A 205 -36.45 -6.84 29.48
C MET A 205 -35.27 -6.01 29.96
N HIS A 206 -35.14 -5.80 31.27
CA HIS A 206 -33.98 -5.10 31.84
C HIS A 206 -32.67 -5.83 31.53
N SER A 207 -32.62 -7.16 31.69
CA SER A 207 -31.43 -7.95 31.36
C SER A 207 -31.10 -7.90 29.87
N ARG A 208 -32.12 -7.87 29.00
CA ARG A 208 -31.95 -7.75 27.55
C ARG A 208 -31.44 -6.37 27.16
N ILE A 209 -31.95 -5.30 27.77
CA ILE A 209 -31.47 -3.93 27.54
C ILE A 209 -30.01 -3.80 27.93
N ALA A 210 -29.61 -4.30 29.11
CA ALA A 210 -28.23 -4.24 29.56
C ALA A 210 -27.25 -4.94 28.59
N LYS A 211 -27.64 -6.10 28.05
CA LYS A 211 -26.86 -6.80 27.02
C LYS A 211 -26.78 -5.99 25.71
N LEU A 212 -27.90 -5.46 25.24
CA LEU A 212 -27.93 -4.66 24.01
C LEU A 212 -27.10 -3.37 24.11
N GLU A 213 -27.06 -2.72 25.29
CA GLU A 213 -26.21 -1.55 25.51
C GLU A 213 -24.71 -1.93 25.49
N ALA A 214 -24.35 -3.08 26.05
CA ALA A 214 -22.97 -3.58 25.97
C ALA A 214 -22.58 -3.91 24.51
N ASP A 215 -23.44 -4.64 23.78
CA ASP A 215 -23.21 -4.96 22.37
C ASP A 215 -23.10 -3.69 21.51
N LYS A 216 -23.92 -2.67 21.80
CA LYS A 216 -23.88 -1.37 21.14
C LYS A 216 -22.55 -0.67 21.38
N TYR A 217 -22.06 -0.65 22.62
CA TYR A 217 -20.76 -0.07 22.95
C TYR A 217 -19.63 -0.74 22.16
N ASP A 218 -19.61 -2.07 22.10
CA ASP A 218 -18.60 -2.82 21.36
C ASP A 218 -18.67 -2.55 19.85
N LEU A 219 -19.87 -2.45 19.29
CA LEU A 219 -20.08 -2.09 17.89
C LEU A 219 -19.67 -0.65 17.59
N GLU A 220 -19.96 0.30 18.47
CA GLU A 220 -19.53 1.70 18.36
C GLU A 220 -18.00 1.81 18.41
N LYS A 221 -17.34 1.07 19.31
CA LYS A 221 -15.88 1.01 19.36
C LYS A 221 -15.25 0.36 18.14
N ARG A 222 -15.85 -0.69 17.59
CA ARG A 222 -15.43 -1.27 16.31
C ARG A 222 -15.60 -0.28 15.17
N HIS A 223 -16.72 0.44 15.12
CA HIS A 223 -16.99 1.45 14.10
C HIS A 223 -15.98 2.60 14.17
N GLU A 224 -15.66 3.09 15.38
CA GLU A 224 -14.64 4.13 15.60
C GLU A 224 -13.26 3.72 15.05
N ARG A 225 -12.85 2.47 15.29
CA ARG A 225 -11.61 1.93 14.71
C ARG A 225 -11.66 1.87 13.19
N GLN A 226 -12.74 1.37 12.61
CA GLN A 226 -12.90 1.33 11.15
C GLN A 226 -12.89 2.72 10.51
N GLU A 227 -13.47 3.72 11.17
CA GLU A 227 -13.39 5.11 10.70
C GLU A 227 -11.96 5.64 10.74
N TYR A 228 -11.18 5.29 11.77
CA TYR A 228 -9.77 5.63 11.85
C TYR A 228 -8.98 5.01 10.69
N ASP A 229 -9.13 3.69 10.48
CA ASP A 229 -8.45 2.96 9.40
C ASP A 229 -8.81 3.54 8.01
N LEU A 230 -10.08 3.91 7.80
CA LEU A 230 -10.53 4.57 6.58
C LEU A 230 -9.92 5.96 6.41
N LYS A 231 -9.79 6.74 7.48
CA LYS A 231 -9.13 8.06 7.44
C LYS A 231 -7.65 7.92 7.10
N GLU A 232 -6.95 6.97 7.73
CA GLU A 232 -5.54 6.69 7.47
C GLU A 232 -5.32 6.21 6.02
N LEU A 233 -6.13 5.27 5.54
CA LEU A 233 -6.04 4.77 4.16
C LEU A 233 -6.28 5.89 3.14
N ASN A 234 -7.25 6.77 3.40
CA ASN A 234 -7.50 7.94 2.55
C ASN A 234 -6.32 8.92 2.56
N GLU A 235 -5.70 9.17 3.70
CA GLU A 235 -4.54 10.06 3.78
C GLU A 235 -3.32 9.43 3.08
N ARG A 236 -3.07 8.13 3.28
CA ARG A 236 -2.02 7.40 2.57
C ARG A 236 -2.25 7.42 1.06
N SER A 237 -3.49 7.22 0.62
CA SER A 237 -3.88 7.33 -0.80
C SER A 237 -3.61 8.74 -1.35
N ARG A 238 -3.96 9.80 -0.59
CA ARG A 238 -3.64 11.18 -0.95
C ARG A 238 -2.15 11.44 -1.03
N GLN A 239 -1.35 10.92 -0.09
CA GLN A 239 0.10 11.05 -0.12
C GLN A 239 0.72 10.34 -1.33
N VAL A 240 0.28 9.11 -1.64
CA VAL A 240 0.69 8.38 -2.83
C VAL A 240 0.34 9.17 -4.10
N ALA A 241 -0.87 9.73 -4.18
CA ALA A 241 -1.28 10.57 -5.31
C ALA A 241 -0.43 11.84 -5.44
N ARG A 242 -0.13 12.53 -4.33
CA ARG A 242 0.76 13.71 -4.31
C ARG A 242 2.18 13.36 -4.76
N ASN A 243 2.78 12.31 -4.22
CA ASN A 243 4.12 11.84 -4.60
C ASN A 243 4.17 11.39 -6.06
N ALA A 244 3.11 10.74 -6.56
CA ALA A 244 3.01 10.37 -7.96
C ALA A 244 2.92 11.59 -8.89
N ALA A 245 2.25 12.68 -8.47
CA ALA A 245 2.21 13.94 -9.21
C ALA A 245 3.59 14.62 -9.23
N LEU A 246 4.26 14.71 -8.07
CA LEU A 246 5.62 15.25 -7.94
C LEU A 246 6.62 14.50 -8.83
N LYS A 247 6.60 13.16 -8.81
CA LYS A 247 7.44 12.32 -9.68
C LYS A 247 7.20 12.57 -11.17
N LYS A 248 5.99 12.99 -11.56
CA LYS A 248 5.63 13.35 -12.94
C LYS A 248 5.94 14.82 -13.27
N GLY A 249 6.52 15.58 -12.35
CA GLY A 249 6.80 17.01 -12.52
C GLY A 249 5.54 17.89 -12.55
N ILE A 250 4.43 17.39 -12.02
CA ILE A 250 3.14 18.09 -11.98
C ILE A 250 2.96 18.62 -10.56
N ASP A 251 2.63 19.91 -10.43
CA ASP A 251 2.32 20.50 -9.13
C ASP A 251 1.14 19.75 -8.48
N PRO A 252 1.28 19.24 -7.23
CA PRO A 252 0.20 18.58 -6.49
C PRO A 252 -1.09 19.39 -6.41
N ALA A 253 -1.01 20.73 -6.37
CA ALA A 253 -2.18 21.60 -6.36
C ALA A 253 -2.94 21.56 -7.70
N ASP A 254 -2.22 21.56 -8.82
CA ASP A 254 -2.81 21.42 -10.16
C ASP A 254 -3.31 19.99 -10.42
N ALA A 255 -2.64 18.96 -9.89
CA ALA A 255 -3.04 17.56 -10.07
C ALA A 255 -4.31 17.20 -9.27
N ALA A 256 -4.48 17.73 -8.06
CA ALA A 256 -5.63 17.43 -7.20
C ALA A 256 -6.90 18.20 -7.59
N ASN A 257 -6.76 19.43 -8.11
CA ASN A 257 -7.90 20.30 -8.45
C ASN A 257 -8.24 20.37 -9.95
N SER A 258 -7.41 19.82 -10.84
CA SER A 258 -7.70 19.90 -12.27
C SER A 258 -8.78 18.90 -12.68
N ARG A 259 -9.95 19.43 -13.04
CA ARG A 259 -11.03 18.70 -13.74
C ARG A 259 -10.57 18.10 -15.08
N HIS A 260 -9.47 18.61 -15.63
CA HIS A 260 -8.93 18.26 -16.93
C HIS A 260 -7.61 17.49 -16.77
N PRO A 261 -7.24 16.63 -17.72
CA PRO A 261 -5.94 15.95 -17.69
C PRO A 261 -4.79 16.96 -17.56
N ALA A 262 -3.70 16.56 -16.91
CA ALA A 262 -2.58 17.45 -16.60
C ALA A 262 -2.08 18.19 -17.85
N LYS A 263 -1.82 19.49 -17.70
CA LYS A 263 -1.33 20.34 -18.78
C LYS A 263 0.06 19.83 -19.20
N LYS A 264 0.19 19.41 -20.46
CA LYS A 264 1.50 19.10 -21.04
C LYS A 264 2.19 20.41 -21.36
N GLN A 265 3.37 20.62 -20.80
CA GLN A 265 4.20 21.77 -21.14
C GLN A 265 4.74 21.59 -22.56
N ILE A 266 4.19 22.34 -23.52
CA ILE A 266 4.57 22.29 -24.94
C ILE A 266 5.86 23.06 -25.27
N MET A 267 6.25 24.02 -24.42
CA MET A 267 7.46 24.82 -24.60
C MET A 267 8.44 24.54 -23.46
N SER A 268 9.71 24.31 -23.78
CA SER A 268 10.77 24.15 -22.78
C SER A 268 10.84 25.37 -21.86
N LYS A 269 11.15 25.18 -20.57
CA LYS A 269 11.35 26.30 -19.62
C LYS A 269 12.46 27.28 -20.06
N TYR A 270 13.35 26.83 -20.94
CA TYR A 270 14.43 27.62 -21.53
C TYR A 270 14.02 28.40 -22.78
N ASP A 271 12.87 28.09 -23.38
CA ASP A 271 12.38 28.70 -24.62
C ASP A 271 11.92 30.16 -24.41
N ARG A 272 11.66 30.53 -23.14
CA ARG A 272 11.27 31.90 -22.74
C ARG A 272 12.44 32.74 -22.24
N GLN A 273 13.67 32.21 -22.27
CA GLN A 273 14.84 33.00 -21.90
C GLN A 273 15.20 33.93 -23.05
N ILE A 274 15.04 35.24 -22.83
CA ILE A 274 15.48 36.25 -23.79
C ILE A 274 17.00 36.10 -23.93
N ASP A 275 17.43 35.70 -25.13
CA ASP A 275 18.85 35.55 -25.44
C ASP A 275 19.53 36.92 -25.29
N ARG A 276 20.40 37.02 -24.28
CA ARG A 276 21.14 38.23 -23.94
C ARG A 276 22.35 38.46 -24.83
N ARG A 277 22.67 37.51 -25.72
CA ARG A 277 23.77 37.62 -26.69
C ARG A 277 23.44 38.64 -27.76
N ASN A 278 24.47 39.36 -28.21
CA ASN A 278 24.34 40.32 -29.31
C ASN A 278 24.07 39.60 -30.65
N PHE A 279 23.56 40.33 -31.65
CA PHE A 279 23.21 39.75 -32.96
C PHE A 279 24.36 38.95 -33.57
N ASN A 280 25.59 39.47 -33.54
CA ASN A 280 26.76 38.78 -34.07
C ASN A 280 27.07 37.47 -33.32
N GLU A 281 26.93 37.45 -31.99
CA GLU A 281 27.17 36.25 -31.17
C GLU A 281 26.12 35.16 -31.42
N ARG A 282 24.87 35.55 -31.68
CA ARG A 282 23.81 34.61 -32.09
C ARG A 282 24.05 34.08 -33.50
N LYS A 283 24.50 34.95 -34.42
CA LYS A 283 24.80 34.59 -35.81
C LYS A 283 25.95 33.56 -35.88
N MET A 284 27.00 33.77 -35.12
CA MET A 284 28.17 32.87 -35.02
C MET A 284 27.80 31.44 -34.59
N MET A 285 26.71 31.26 -33.84
CA MET A 285 26.21 29.94 -33.41
C MET A 285 25.50 29.16 -34.52
N TYR A 286 25.23 29.77 -35.67
CA TYR A 286 24.58 29.12 -36.81
C TYR A 286 25.39 29.22 -38.11
N GLU A 287 26.47 30.02 -38.13
CA GLU A 287 27.36 30.17 -39.29
C GLU A 287 28.30 28.97 -39.49
N ASN A 288 28.61 28.23 -38.42
CA ASN A 288 29.47 27.04 -38.51
C ASN A 288 28.66 25.76 -38.21
N ARG A 289 28.80 24.74 -39.06
CA ARG A 289 28.10 23.44 -38.94
C ARG A 289 28.40 22.70 -37.61
N THR A 290 29.47 23.11 -36.93
CA THR A 290 29.96 22.61 -35.63
C THR A 290 29.85 23.65 -34.52
N ALA A 291 28.75 24.40 -34.46
CA ALA A 291 28.51 25.33 -33.37
C ALA A 291 28.00 24.60 -32.12
N TYR A 292 28.84 24.52 -31.08
CA TYR A 292 28.41 24.07 -29.77
C TYR A 292 27.72 25.21 -29.03
N PRO A 293 26.47 25.04 -28.57
CA PRO A 293 25.78 26.08 -27.81
C PRO A 293 26.49 26.30 -26.48
N VAL A 294 27.31 27.34 -26.40
CA VAL A 294 27.91 27.76 -25.13
C VAL A 294 26.84 28.54 -24.36
N PHE A 295 26.11 27.83 -23.51
CA PHE A 295 25.15 28.46 -22.61
C PHE A 295 25.88 29.29 -21.54
N PRO A 296 25.36 30.47 -21.17
CA PRO A 296 25.96 31.27 -20.11
C PRO A 296 26.07 30.46 -18.81
N GLY A 297 27.29 30.31 -18.28
CA GLY A 297 27.57 29.60 -17.03
C GLY A 297 27.91 28.10 -17.17
N LEU A 298 27.91 27.55 -18.39
CA LEU A 298 28.48 26.22 -18.63
C LEU A 298 29.91 26.36 -19.20
N PRO A 299 30.90 25.61 -18.67
CA PRO A 299 32.23 25.61 -19.26
C PRO A 299 32.14 25.09 -20.71
N PRO A 300 32.91 25.67 -21.65
CA PRO A 300 32.90 25.19 -23.03
C PRO A 300 33.27 23.69 -23.05
N PRO A 301 32.70 22.90 -23.98
CA PRO A 301 33.06 21.50 -24.10
C PRO A 301 34.59 21.38 -24.32
N PRO A 302 35.23 20.34 -23.76
CA PRO A 302 36.66 20.15 -23.88
C PRO A 302 37.06 20.11 -25.36
N THR A 303 37.99 20.98 -25.75
CA THR A 303 38.53 21.06 -27.11
C THR A 303 39.27 19.76 -27.42
N ILE A 304 38.72 18.94 -28.31
CA ILE A 304 39.41 17.81 -28.90
C ILE A 304 40.41 18.38 -29.92
N TYR A 305 41.70 18.39 -29.58
CA TYR A 305 42.75 18.82 -30.51
C TYR A 305 43.09 17.67 -31.46
N GLU A 306 42.39 17.57 -32.59
CA GLU A 306 42.96 16.88 -33.75
C GLU A 306 43.95 17.80 -34.45
N LYS A 307 45.15 17.28 -34.77
CA LYS A 307 46.13 18.00 -35.59
C LYS A 307 45.59 18.10 -37.02
N ILE A 308 44.86 19.17 -37.30
CA ILE A 308 44.46 19.53 -38.65
C ILE A 308 45.63 20.30 -39.26
N ILE A 309 46.32 19.66 -40.21
CA ILE A 309 47.30 20.36 -41.07
C ILE A 309 46.49 21.35 -41.90
N LYS A 310 46.73 22.66 -41.73
CA LYS A 310 46.07 23.68 -42.55
C LYS A 310 46.42 23.43 -44.01
N LYS A 311 45.41 23.11 -44.82
CA LYS A 311 45.51 23.12 -46.28
C LYS A 311 45.89 24.53 -46.76
N PHE A 312 46.62 24.61 -47.87
CA PHE A 312 46.95 25.92 -48.43
C PHE A 312 45.68 26.59 -48.96
N LYS A 313 45.64 27.92 -48.92
CA LYS A 313 44.45 28.72 -49.29
C LYS A 313 43.90 28.36 -50.68
N ALA A 314 44.78 28.00 -51.61
CA ALA A 314 44.39 27.53 -52.94
C ALA A 314 43.61 26.21 -52.93
N GLU A 315 43.94 25.27 -52.05
CA GLU A 315 43.22 23.99 -51.92
C GLU A 315 41.84 24.18 -51.27
N GLU A 316 41.71 25.18 -50.39
CA GLU A 316 40.45 25.54 -49.73
C GLU A 316 39.50 26.26 -50.70
N ASP A 317 40.03 27.08 -51.59
CA ASP A 317 39.28 27.75 -52.66
C ASP A 317 38.81 26.73 -53.73
N GLU A 318 39.65 25.77 -54.12
CA GLU A 318 39.27 24.69 -55.06
C GLU A 318 38.20 23.75 -54.50
N GLU A 319 38.25 23.43 -53.20
CA GLU A 319 37.26 22.58 -52.54
C GLU A 319 35.91 23.30 -52.44
N ASN A 320 35.91 24.61 -52.18
CA ASN A 320 34.70 25.43 -52.20
C ASN A 320 34.09 25.60 -53.61
N GLU A 321 34.92 25.74 -54.65
CA GLU A 321 34.44 25.77 -56.04
C GLU A 321 33.79 24.45 -56.44
N ARG A 322 34.39 23.31 -56.07
CA ARG A 322 33.78 21.98 -56.30
C ARG A 322 32.43 21.82 -55.61
N TYR A 323 32.31 22.29 -54.36
CA TYR A 323 31.04 22.24 -53.64
C TYR A 323 29.98 23.16 -54.25
N ALA A 324 30.37 24.31 -54.81
CA ALA A 324 29.47 25.20 -55.53
C ALA A 324 28.98 24.56 -56.84
N GLU A 325 29.86 23.89 -57.58
CA GLU A 325 29.49 23.14 -58.80
C GLU A 325 28.57 21.95 -58.48
N GLU A 326 28.79 21.24 -57.37
CA GLU A 326 27.95 20.12 -56.95
C GLU A 326 26.55 20.58 -56.50
N ALA A 327 26.45 21.77 -55.91
CA ALA A 327 25.19 22.39 -55.50
C ALA A 327 24.39 23.01 -56.67
N GLU A 328 25.04 23.37 -57.77
CA GLU A 328 24.36 23.78 -59.02
C GLU A 328 23.95 22.57 -59.89
N ALA A 329 24.50 21.39 -59.61
CA ALA A 329 24.19 20.14 -60.32
C ALA A 329 23.02 19.34 -59.71
N GLU A 330 22.53 19.71 -58.52
CA GLU A 330 21.34 19.18 -57.83
C GLU A 330 20.13 20.12 -57.99
#